data_AF-A0A953UUY4-F1
#
_entry.id   AF-A0A953UUY4-F1
#
_cell.length_a   1.000
_cell.length_b   1.000
_cell.length_c   1.000
_cell.angle_alpha   90.00
_cell.angle_beta   90.00
_cell.angle_gamma   90.00
#
_symmetry.space_group_name_H-M   'P 1'
#
loop_
_entity.id
_entity.type
_entity.pdbx_description
1 polymer ?
#
loop_
_entity_poly.entity_id
_entity_poly.type
_entity_poly.pdbx_seq_one_letter_code
_entity_poly.pdbx_strand_id
1 'polypeptide(L)'
;MEFVHGFAEQAQSLMDAALEALNRGESCAEMKVMTVLISRDGGIQMCADSDWPLDSLMLDRGARTGYRVSPRRGSVRVEGREGMRRCVLEGSTASRWRVGHARPLQNLLAS
;
A
#
# COMPACT_ATOMS: atom_id res chain seq x y z
N MET A 1 14.00 -18.67 -14.13
CA MET A 1 13.45 -17.50 -14.86
C MET A 1 12.48 -16.85 -13.89
N GLU A 2 12.93 -15.80 -13.21
CA GLU A 2 12.18 -15.13 -12.15
C GLU A 2 11.01 -14.38 -12.80
N PHE A 3 9.78 -14.66 -12.39
CA PHE A 3 8.59 -14.02 -12.95
C PHE A 3 8.65 -12.54 -12.59
N VAL A 4 8.92 -11.68 -13.57
CA VAL A 4 8.64 -10.26 -13.43
C VAL A 4 7.12 -10.15 -13.36
N HIS A 5 6.59 -10.17 -12.13
CA HIS A 5 5.18 -9.92 -11.86
C HIS A 5 4.74 -8.67 -12.62
N GLY A 6 3.55 -8.71 -13.21
CA GLY A 6 3.05 -7.57 -13.97
C GLY A 6 3.01 -6.31 -13.10
N PHE A 7 3.16 -5.12 -13.70
CA PHE A 7 3.12 -3.83 -12.99
C PHE A 7 2.02 -3.70 -11.91
N ALA A 8 0.81 -4.20 -12.18
CA ALA A 8 -0.29 -4.16 -11.19
C ALA A 8 -0.13 -5.22 -10.08
N GLU A 9 0.40 -6.40 -10.39
CA GLU A 9 0.67 -7.46 -9.42
C GLU A 9 1.76 -7.03 -8.44
N GLN A 10 2.82 -6.38 -8.93
CA GLN A 10 3.87 -5.81 -8.08
C GLN A 10 3.29 -4.75 -7.11
N ALA A 11 2.39 -3.89 -7.60
CA ALA A 11 1.70 -2.93 -6.73
C ALA A 11 0.84 -3.64 -5.66
N GLN A 12 0.18 -4.74 -6.02
CA GLN A 12 -0.60 -5.54 -5.07
C GLN A 12 0.30 -6.21 -4.03
N SER A 13 1.43 -6.79 -4.42
CA SER A 13 2.39 -7.36 -3.46
C SER A 13 2.93 -6.33 -2.49
N LEU A 14 3.20 -5.10 -2.94
CA LEU A 14 3.58 -3.99 -2.06
C LEU A 14 2.45 -3.58 -1.10
N MET A 15 1.21 -3.59 -1.58
CA MET A 15 0.03 -3.34 -0.74
C MET A 15 -0.09 -4.40 0.35
N ASP A 16 -0.02 -5.69 -0.02
CA ASP A 16 -0.18 -6.80 0.90
C ASP A 16 0.91 -6.78 1.98
N ALA A 17 2.17 -6.59 1.59
CA ALA A 17 3.29 -6.46 2.52
C ALA A 17 3.11 -5.28 3.48
N ALA A 18 2.62 -4.14 2.99
CA ALA A 18 2.39 -2.97 3.82
C ALA A 18 1.21 -3.17 4.80
N LEU A 19 0.14 -3.84 4.36
CA LEU A 19 -1.00 -4.18 5.23
C LEU A 19 -0.62 -5.22 6.30
N GLU A 20 0.23 -6.19 5.98
CA GLU A 20 0.78 -7.14 6.95
C GLU A 20 1.60 -6.43 8.03
N ALA A 21 2.46 -5.49 7.65
CA ALA A 21 3.20 -4.66 8.61
C ALA A 21 2.26 -3.88 9.54
N LEU A 22 1.21 -3.24 9.00
CA LEU A 22 0.19 -2.57 9.81
C LEU A 22 -0.52 -3.54 10.79
N ASN A 23 -0.83 -4.76 10.36
CA ASN A 23 -1.47 -5.76 11.22
C ASN A 23 -0.58 -6.23 12.37
N ARG A 24 0.75 -6.21 12.20
CA ARG A 24 1.71 -6.52 13.27
C ARG A 24 1.85 -5.40 14.31
N GLY A 25 1.16 -4.28 14.13
CA GLY A 25 1.24 -3.13 15.02
C GLY A 25 2.50 -2.29 14.84
N GLU A 26 3.23 -2.48 13.73
CA GLU A 26 4.24 -1.51 13.28
C GLU A 26 3.47 -0.20 13.03
N SER A 27 3.67 0.78 13.91
CA SER A 27 2.76 1.92 13.95
C SER A 27 2.84 2.70 12.63
N CYS A 28 1.69 3.19 12.13
CA CYS A 28 1.67 4.10 10.99
C CYS A 28 2.54 5.35 11.19
N ALA A 29 2.91 5.67 12.44
CA ALA A 29 3.78 6.78 12.79
C ALA A 29 5.28 6.47 12.59
N GLU A 30 5.66 5.20 12.66
CA GLU A 30 7.02 4.73 12.35
C GLU A 30 7.14 4.34 10.87
N MET A 31 6.02 3.99 10.23
CA MET A 31 5.96 3.71 8.81
C MET A 31 6.07 5.01 8.02
N LYS A 32 7.26 5.26 7.50
CA LYS A 32 7.60 6.39 6.63
C LYS A 32 7.09 6.17 5.21
N VAL A 33 6.92 7.26 4.44
CA VAL A 33 6.56 7.11 3.02
C VAL A 33 7.73 6.43 2.31
N MET A 34 7.48 5.34 1.60
CA MET A 34 8.52 4.58 0.91
C MET A 34 8.31 4.67 -0.59
N THR A 35 9.38 4.99 -1.32
CA THR A 35 9.40 4.90 -2.79
C THR A 35 10.28 3.72 -3.20
N VAL A 36 9.74 2.84 -4.03
CA VAL A 36 10.43 1.70 -4.63
C VAL A 36 10.60 1.98 -6.12
N LEU A 37 11.84 1.95 -6.59
CA LEU A 37 12.20 2.18 -7.98
C LEU A 37 12.82 0.91 -8.54
N ILE A 38 12.39 0.53 -9.74
CA ILE A 38 12.86 -0.66 -10.45
C ILE A 38 13.41 -0.23 -11.80
N SER A 39 14.71 -0.46 -12.00
CA SER A 39 15.44 -0.21 -13.24
C SER A 39 15.11 -1.25 -14.31
N ARG A 40 15.49 -0.99 -15.57
CA ARG A 40 15.21 -1.91 -16.69
C ARG A 40 15.92 -3.26 -16.55
N ASP A 41 17.05 -3.28 -15.88
CA ASP A 41 17.84 -4.48 -15.55
C ASP A 41 17.33 -5.22 -14.32
N GLY A 42 16.25 -4.74 -13.69
CA GLY A 42 15.69 -5.30 -12.46
C GLY A 42 16.35 -4.77 -11.19
N GLY A 43 17.28 -3.82 -11.26
CA GLY A 43 17.86 -3.19 -10.08
C GLY A 43 16.79 -2.49 -9.23
N ILE A 44 16.74 -2.78 -7.93
CA ILE A 44 15.77 -2.21 -6.98
C ILE A 44 16.44 -1.16 -6.12
N GLN A 45 15.84 0.03 -6.04
CA GLN A 45 16.25 1.09 -5.13
C GLN A 45 15.07 1.49 -4.26
N MET A 46 15.32 1.66 -2.96
CA MET A 46 14.31 2.10 -1.99
C MET A 46 14.71 3.46 -1.41
N CYS A 47 13.75 4.37 -1.30
CA CYS A 47 13.95 5.72 -0.76
C CYS A 47 12.83 6.03 0.24
N ALA A 48 13.20 6.22 1.51
CA ALA A 48 12.28 6.68 2.54
C ALA A 48 12.13 8.20 2.52
N ASP A 49 10.92 8.68 2.82
CA ASP A 49 10.55 10.10 2.99
C ASP A 49 11.02 11.02 1.86
N SER A 50 10.85 10.59 0.61
CA SER A 50 11.17 11.43 -0.55
C SER A 50 10.00 12.36 -0.88
N ASP A 51 10.26 13.66 -0.84
CA ASP A 51 9.30 14.71 -1.25
C ASP A 51 9.22 14.91 -2.77
N TRP A 52 10.09 14.25 -3.54
CA TRP A 52 10.12 14.39 -4.99
C TRP A 52 8.91 13.71 -5.63
N PRO A 53 8.25 14.32 -6.63
CA PRO A 53 7.24 13.63 -7.42
C PRO A 53 7.77 12.31 -7.98
N LEU A 54 6.93 11.26 -7.97
CA LEU A 54 7.35 9.91 -8.35
C LEU A 54 7.95 9.87 -9.77
N ASP A 55 7.30 10.54 -10.73
CA ASP A 55 7.76 10.61 -12.12
C ASP A 55 9.14 11.30 -12.24
N SER A 56 9.38 12.36 -11.45
CA SER A 56 10.68 13.06 -11.41
C SER A 56 11.78 12.17 -10.83
N LEU A 57 11.50 11.45 -9.74
CA LEU A 57 12.46 10.56 -9.11
C LEU A 57 12.79 9.36 -10.02
N MET A 58 11.79 8.84 -10.75
CA MET A 58 12.03 7.78 -11.73
C MET A 58 12.94 8.26 -12.86
N LEU A 59 12.74 9.47 -13.38
CA LEU A 59 13.58 10.05 -14.42
C LEU A 59 15.03 10.25 -13.93
N ASP A 60 15.19 10.84 -12.74
CA ASP A 60 16.49 11.10 -12.11
C ASP A 60 17.29 9.81 -11.90
N ARG A 61 16.64 8.74 -11.45
CA ARG A 61 17.27 7.46 -11.11
C ARG A 61 17.30 6.44 -12.25
N GLY A 62 16.78 6.79 -13.43
CA GLY A 62 16.70 5.89 -14.57
C GLY A 62 15.76 4.69 -14.37
N ALA A 63 14.78 4.82 -13.49
CA ALA A 63 13.83 3.75 -13.18
C ALA A 63 12.82 3.56 -14.31
N ARG A 64 12.54 2.31 -14.65
CA ARG A 64 11.48 1.95 -15.60
C ARG A 64 10.10 1.97 -14.92
N THR A 65 10.07 1.50 -13.69
CA THR A 65 8.87 1.35 -12.89
C THR A 65 9.10 1.95 -11.52
N GLY A 66 8.10 2.66 -10.99
CA GLY A 66 8.17 3.26 -9.67
C GLY A 66 6.87 3.04 -8.90
N TYR A 67 7.01 2.83 -7.60
CA TYR A 67 5.90 2.70 -6.66
C TYR A 67 6.11 3.61 -5.47
N ARG A 68 5.05 4.25 -5.00
CA ARG A 68 5.04 5.02 -3.75
C ARG A 68 4.04 4.42 -2.78
N VAL A 69 4.56 3.88 -1.69
CA VAL A 69 3.81 3.33 -0.57
C VAL A 69 3.67 4.41 0.48
N SER A 70 2.44 4.89 0.66
CA SER A 70 2.10 5.96 1.60
C SER A 70 1.21 5.38 2.69
N PRO A 71 1.72 5.19 3.91
CA PRO A 71 0.89 4.83 5.04
C PRO A 71 -0.03 6.00 5.41
N ARG A 72 -1.22 5.66 5.88
CA ARG A 72 -2.25 6.54 6.43
C ARG A 72 -2.74 5.92 7.74
N ARG A 73 -3.50 6.68 8.54
CA ARG A 73 -4.05 6.17 9.80
C ARG A 73 -4.93 4.93 9.57
N GLY A 74 -4.38 3.74 9.79
CA GLY A 74 -5.06 2.46 9.61
C GLY A 74 -5.25 2.00 8.16
N SER A 75 -4.56 2.63 7.21
CA SER A 75 -4.64 2.27 5.78
C SER A 75 -3.33 2.51 5.05
N VAL A 76 -3.20 1.94 3.86
CA VAL A 76 -2.07 2.12 2.96
C VAL A 76 -2.58 2.55 1.60
N ARG A 77 -1.86 3.45 0.95
CA ARG A 77 -2.04 3.78 -0.46
C ARG A 77 -0.77 3.44 -1.22
N VAL A 78 -0.89 2.74 -2.34
CA VAL A 78 0.21 2.42 -3.25
C VAL A 78 -0.07 3.09 -4.60
N GLU A 79 0.80 3.99 -5.02
CA GLU A 79 0.74 4.62 -6.33
C GLU A 79 1.84 4.03 -7.22
N GLY A 80 1.48 3.52 -8.40
CA GLY A 80 2.42 2.96 -9.36
C GLY A 80 2.51 3.78 -10.65
N ARG A 81 3.69 3.72 -11.27
CA ARG A 81 4.01 4.29 -12.59
C ARG A 81 4.88 3.33 -13.41
N GLU A 82 4.49 3.08 -14.66
CA GLU A 82 5.33 2.41 -15.67
C GLU A 82 5.05 3.03 -17.05
N GLY A 83 5.95 3.90 -17.53
CA GLY A 83 5.70 4.67 -18.74
C GLY A 83 4.40 5.49 -18.65
N MET A 84 3.44 5.25 -19.55
CA MET A 84 2.11 5.89 -19.49
C MET A 84 1.13 5.22 -18.54
N ARG A 85 1.45 4.01 -18.03
CA ARG A 85 0.58 3.25 -17.15
C ARG A 85 0.65 3.78 -15.74
N ARG A 86 -0.50 3.81 -15.09
CA ARG A 86 -0.67 4.27 -13.71
C ARG A 86 -1.59 3.32 -12.97
N CYS A 87 -1.27 3.03 -11.73
CA CYS A 87 -2.19 2.37 -10.82
C CYS A 87 -2.21 3.10 -9.48
N VAL A 88 -3.33 2.99 -8.78
CA VAL A 88 -3.48 3.45 -7.42
C VAL A 88 -4.27 2.37 -6.69
N LEU A 89 -3.69 1.81 -5.65
CA LEU A 89 -4.35 0.87 -4.75
C LEU A 89 -4.52 1.54 -3.40
N GLU A 90 -5.67 1.34 -2.78
CA GLU A 90 -5.93 1.74 -1.39
C GLU A 90 -6.45 0.52 -0.63
N GLY A 91 -5.84 0.23 0.52
CA GLY A 91 -6.18 -0.89 1.37
C GLY A 91 -6.23 -0.46 2.83
N SER A 92 -7.07 -1.12 3.62
CA SER A 92 -7.13 -0.89 5.06
C SER A 92 -7.28 -2.21 5.79
N THR A 93 -6.76 -2.27 7.02
CA THR A 93 -6.91 -3.44 7.89
C THR A 93 -8.30 -3.48 8.54
N ALA A 94 -9.07 -2.39 8.42
CA ALA A 94 -10.42 -2.23 8.94
C ALA A 94 -11.49 -2.86 8.02
N SER A 95 -11.35 -4.13 7.68
CA SER A 95 -12.44 -4.96 7.15
C SER A 95 -12.81 -6.09 8.11
N ARG A 96 -12.67 -5.84 9.42
CA ARG A 96 -13.46 -6.58 10.41
C ARG A 96 -14.81 -5.88 10.53
N TRP A 97 -15.80 -6.35 9.78
CA TRP A 97 -17.19 -6.17 10.15
C TRP A 97 -17.30 -6.35 11.66
N ARG A 98 -17.64 -5.30 12.39
CA ARG A 98 -18.15 -5.46 13.75
C ARG A 98 -19.60 -5.84 13.53
N VAL A 99 -19.91 -7.13 13.57
CA VAL A 99 -21.29 -7.56 13.85
C VAL A 99 -21.58 -6.93 15.21
N GLY A 100 -22.30 -5.80 15.18
CA GLY A 100 -22.92 -5.29 16.39
C GLY A 100 -23.78 -6.41 16.91
N HIS A 101 -23.51 -6.89 18.12
CA HIS A 101 -24.43 -7.78 18.80
C HIS A 101 -25.81 -7.10 18.81
N ALA A 102 -26.71 -7.53 17.94
CA ALA A 102 -28.10 -7.16 18.03
C ALA A 102 -28.57 -7.67 19.40
N ARG A 103 -28.93 -6.76 20.31
CA ARG A 103 -29.57 -7.16 21.56
C ARG A 103 -30.88 -7.85 21.18
N PRO A 104 -31.12 -9.11 21.59
CA PRO A 104 -32.40 -9.75 21.29
C PRO A 104 -33.54 -8.94 21.93
N LEU A 105 -34.59 -8.68 21.15
CA LEU A 105 -35.80 -7.94 21.50
C LEU A 105 -36.73 -8.69 22.47
N GLN A 106 -36.17 -9.48 23.39
CA GLN A 106 -36.97 -10.34 24.28
C GLN A 106 -37.29 -9.71 25.65
N ASN A 107 -36.84 -8.48 25.93
CA ASN A 107 -37.11 -7.79 27.20
C ASN A 107 -38.05 -6.57 27.06
N LEU A 108 -38.86 -6.47 26.00
CA LEU A 108 -39.77 -5.33 25.82
C LEU A 108 -41.26 -5.60 26.12
N LEU A 109 -41.60 -6.74 26.74
CA LEU A 109 -42.99 -7.08 27.11
C LEU A 109 -43.13 -7.56 28.56
N ALA A 110 -42.43 -6.91 29.48
CA ALA A 110 -42.74 -7.00 30.91
C ALA A 110 -42.83 -5.59 31.49
N SER A 111 -43.97 -4.94 31.26
CA SER A 111 -44.48 -3.80 32.03
C SER A 111 -45.99 -3.81 31.93
#